data_AF-A0A353MD04-F1
#
_entry.id   AF-A0A353MD04-F1
#
_cell.length_a   1.000
_cell.length_b   1.000
_cell.length_c   1.000
_cell.angle_alpha   90.00
_cell.angle_beta   90.00
_cell.angle_gamma   90.00
#
_symmetry.space_group_name_H-M   'P 1'
#
loop_
_entity.id
_entity.type
_entity.pdbx_description
1 polymer ?
#
loop_
_entity_poly.entity_id
_entity_poly.type
_entity_poly.pdbx_seq_one_letter_code
_entity_poly.pdbx_strand_id
1 'polypeptide(L)'
;MGFMRIWHKYLGLATTVLVLLVSITGILLIHKKDLGLNKVTVNLPGYAKRIPPEAWHMATTAEGKTLLSTKLGVYLGGTEGWRRTLPGAAKRLYVEGTNVYACTPQGLQLSADGGESWRNVLPGEEAKALHLAPGRALAVTAKGLYQRSAAQGEWELLALLPGKGIDVREVLPDGKGVLLAAKEGLYRLSDGKVKQVKLPGGEKAATGVELQKVITDLHTGAFFGSWFMLVIDLVALSLVFFSISGVWLWYVPWKKRRASAVFR
;
A
#
# COMPACT_ATOMS: atom_id res chain seq x y z
N MET A 1 20.88 -23.97 -45.62
CA MET A 1 20.34 -24.61 -44.39
C MET A 1 21.15 -24.34 -43.11
N GLY A 2 22.48 -24.13 -43.16
CA GLY A 2 23.30 -23.91 -41.94
C GLY A 2 22.97 -22.62 -41.17
N PHE A 3 22.77 -21.51 -41.88
CA PHE A 3 22.45 -20.20 -41.30
C PHE A 3 21.19 -20.22 -40.42
N MET A 4 20.08 -20.77 -40.93
CA MET A 4 18.80 -20.84 -40.21
C MET A 4 18.88 -21.70 -38.93
N ARG A 5 19.69 -22.77 -38.94
CA ARG A 5 19.93 -23.61 -37.74
C ARG A 5 20.70 -22.88 -36.64
N ILE A 6 21.66 -22.04 -37.03
CA ILE A 6 22.45 -21.23 -36.10
C ILE A 6 21.57 -20.16 -35.46
N TRP A 7 20.79 -19.43 -36.25
CA TRP A 7 19.84 -18.43 -35.75
C TRP A 7 18.80 -19.02 -34.82
N HIS A 8 18.18 -20.14 -35.20
CA HIS A 8 17.19 -20.82 -34.36
C HIS A 8 17.78 -21.26 -33.01
N LYS A 9 19.04 -21.71 -32.98
CA LYS A 9 19.74 -22.07 -31.74
C LYS A 9 19.91 -20.87 -30.81
N TYR A 10 20.45 -19.75 -31.30
CA TYR A 10 20.73 -18.60 -30.44
C TYR A 10 19.45 -17.87 -30.05
N LEU A 11 18.49 -17.75 -30.96
CA LEU A 11 17.18 -17.17 -30.69
C LEU A 11 16.40 -18.02 -29.68
N GLY A 12 16.38 -19.35 -29.84
CA GLY A 12 15.72 -20.24 -28.89
C GLY A 12 16.31 -20.15 -27.48
N LEU A 13 17.64 -20.06 -27.36
CA LEU A 13 18.29 -19.86 -26.06
C LEU A 13 17.92 -18.51 -25.44
N ALA A 14 17.93 -17.43 -26.24
CA ALA A 14 17.52 -16.10 -25.77
C ALA A 14 16.04 -16.08 -25.33
N THR A 15 15.14 -16.69 -26.12
CA THR A 15 13.72 -16.81 -25.78
C THR A 15 13.51 -17.62 -24.50
N THR A 16 14.27 -18.70 -24.29
CA THR A 16 14.20 -19.52 -23.06
C THR A 16 14.46 -18.66 -21.82
N VAL A 17 15.52 -17.83 -21.85
CA VAL A 17 15.86 -16.93 -20.74
C VAL A 17 14.70 -15.98 -20.43
N LEU A 18 14.08 -15.41 -21.47
CA LEU A 18 12.95 -14.49 -21.31
C LEU A 18 11.69 -15.19 -20.79
N VAL A 19 11.38 -16.40 -21.27
CA VAL A 19 10.23 -17.19 -20.82
C VAL A 19 10.40 -17.60 -19.35
N LEU A 20 11.60 -18.02 -18.95
CA LEU A 20 11.90 -18.31 -17.55
C LEU A 20 11.71 -17.07 -16.67
N LEU A 21 12.22 -15.92 -17.10
CA LEU A 21 12.06 -14.66 -16.38
C LEU A 21 10.58 -14.31 -16.17
N VAL A 22 9.78 -14.28 -17.25
CA VAL A 22 8.35 -13.93 -17.17
C VAL A 22 7.56 -14.96 -16.35
N SER A 23 7.86 -16.25 -16.48
CA SER A 23 7.13 -17.31 -15.76
C SER A 23 7.41 -17.27 -14.25
N ILE A 24 8.69 -17.16 -13.86
CA ILE A 24 9.09 -17.09 -12.46
C ILE A 24 8.59 -15.79 -11.82
N THR A 25 8.77 -14.66 -12.50
CA THR A 25 8.29 -13.37 -11.97
C THR A 25 6.77 -13.30 -11.89
N GLY A 26 6.04 -13.93 -12.82
CA GLY A 26 4.58 -14.06 -12.77
C GLY A 26 4.09 -14.73 -11.49
N ILE A 27 4.62 -15.92 -11.17
CA ILE A 27 4.28 -16.66 -9.94
C ILE A 27 4.60 -15.80 -8.69
N LEU A 28 5.80 -15.20 -8.64
CA LEU A 28 6.21 -14.35 -7.52
C LEU A 28 5.30 -13.14 -7.33
N LEU A 29 4.81 -12.53 -8.43
CA LEU A 29 3.93 -11.37 -8.38
C LEU A 29 2.51 -11.72 -7.97
N ILE A 30 1.98 -12.88 -8.40
CA ILE A 30 0.68 -13.40 -7.97
C ILE A 30 0.71 -13.66 -6.45
N HIS A 31 1.76 -14.34 -5.96
CA HIS A 31 1.91 -14.71 -4.55
C HIS A 31 2.69 -13.73 -3.69
N LYS A 32 2.90 -12.48 -4.15
CA LYS A 32 3.74 -11.49 -3.44
C LYS A 32 3.31 -11.19 -2.00
N LYS A 33 2.02 -11.37 -1.69
CA LYS A 33 1.47 -11.19 -0.34
C LYS A 33 1.73 -12.41 0.55
N ASP A 34 1.48 -13.61 0.02
CA ASP A 34 1.63 -14.87 0.75
C ASP A 34 3.09 -15.14 1.09
N LEU A 35 3.97 -14.83 0.14
CA LEU A 35 5.43 -14.93 0.30
C LEU A 35 6.03 -13.74 1.07
N GLY A 36 5.24 -12.73 1.44
CA GLY A 36 5.72 -11.54 2.15
C GLY A 36 6.71 -10.68 1.37
N LEU A 37 6.82 -10.85 0.05
CA LEU A 37 7.76 -10.13 -0.82
C LEU A 37 7.52 -8.61 -0.78
N ASN A 38 6.29 -8.18 -0.53
CA ASN A 38 5.93 -6.78 -0.36
C ASN A 38 6.53 -6.11 0.89
N LYS A 39 7.15 -6.87 1.80
CA LYS A 39 7.82 -6.39 3.01
C LYS A 39 9.35 -6.46 2.90
N VAL A 40 9.89 -7.16 1.91
CA VAL A 40 11.33 -7.34 1.73
C VAL A 40 11.89 -6.17 0.94
N THR A 41 12.86 -5.46 1.51
CA THR A 41 13.61 -4.41 0.83
C THR A 41 15.01 -4.89 0.51
N VAL A 42 15.41 -4.77 -0.76
CA VAL A 42 16.75 -5.12 -1.23
C VAL A 42 17.50 -3.84 -1.59
N ASN A 43 18.72 -3.68 -1.05
CA ASN A 43 19.60 -2.57 -1.38
C ASN A 43 20.44 -2.92 -2.62
N LEU A 44 20.07 -2.35 -3.76
CA LEU A 44 20.79 -2.54 -5.03
C LEU A 44 21.68 -1.31 -5.32
N PRO A 45 23.02 -1.47 -5.39
CA PRO A 45 23.93 -0.40 -5.78
C PRO A 45 23.53 0.19 -7.15
N GLY A 46 23.49 1.53 -7.25
CA GLY A 46 23.13 2.22 -8.50
C GLY A 46 21.62 2.28 -8.81
N TYR A 47 20.77 1.53 -8.11
CA TYR A 47 19.31 1.60 -8.29
C TYR A 47 18.63 2.61 -7.34
N ALA A 48 19.38 3.13 -6.36
CA ALA A 48 18.89 4.13 -5.42
C ALA A 48 18.66 5.47 -6.12
N LYS A 49 17.44 5.66 -6.68
CA LYS A 49 16.97 7.00 -7.04
C LYS A 49 16.66 7.74 -5.74
N ARG A 50 17.30 8.89 -5.52
CA ARG A 50 16.85 9.86 -4.51
C ARG A 50 15.53 10.45 -4.97
N ILE A 51 14.44 9.76 -4.64
CA ILE A 51 13.09 10.28 -4.84
C ILE A 51 12.77 11.09 -3.58
N PRO A 52 12.38 12.36 -3.71
CA PRO A 52 11.94 13.14 -2.55
C PRO A 52 10.76 12.43 -1.89
N PRO A 53 10.65 12.48 -0.55
CA PRO A 53 9.53 11.85 0.14
C PRO A 53 8.21 12.43 -0.35
N GLU A 54 7.25 11.56 -0.61
CA GLU A 54 5.90 11.95 -0.99
C GLU A 54 5.27 12.77 0.14
N ALA A 55 5.02 14.04 -0.13
CA ALA A 55 4.34 14.95 0.78
C ALA A 55 2.84 14.69 0.75
N TRP A 56 2.23 14.60 1.92
CA TRP A 56 0.80 14.27 2.06
C TRP A 56 -0.02 15.40 2.67
N HIS A 57 0.49 16.09 3.69
CA HIS A 57 -0.21 17.20 4.33
C HIS A 57 0.80 18.23 4.85
N MET A 58 0.44 19.51 4.80
CA MET A 58 1.22 20.59 5.42
C MET A 58 0.33 21.36 6.40
N ALA A 59 0.84 21.64 7.59
CA ALA A 59 0.12 22.34 8.63
C ALA A 59 1.02 23.37 9.32
N THR A 60 0.44 24.44 9.85
CA THR A 60 1.18 25.48 10.56
C THR A 60 0.60 25.64 11.95
N THR A 61 1.46 25.69 12.98
CA THR A 61 1.05 25.93 14.36
C THR A 61 0.67 27.39 14.58
N ALA A 62 -0.01 27.69 15.69
CA ALA A 62 -0.31 29.07 16.07
C ALA A 62 0.97 29.92 16.29
N GLU A 63 2.10 29.29 16.60
CA GLU A 63 3.42 29.93 16.73
C GLU A 63 4.12 30.16 15.37
N GLY A 64 3.49 29.79 14.26
CA GLY A 64 4.05 29.94 12.91
C GLY A 64 5.02 28.82 12.50
N LYS A 65 5.18 27.76 13.29
CA LYS A 65 6.00 26.60 12.91
C LYS A 65 5.27 25.81 11.82
N THR A 66 5.95 25.52 10.71
CA THR A 66 5.35 24.75 9.60
C THR A 66 5.80 23.30 9.67
N LEU A 67 4.86 22.37 9.57
CA LEU A 67 5.09 20.93 9.53
C LEU A 67 4.65 20.34 8.19
N LEU A 68 5.41 19.37 7.72
CA LEU A 68 5.13 18.59 6.51
C LEU A 68 5.07 17.11 6.87
N SER A 69 3.95 16.47 6.59
CA SER A 69 3.82 15.03 6.75
C SER A 69 4.08 14.31 5.43
N THR A 70 4.76 13.17 5.55
CA THR A 70 5.21 12.39 4.40
C THR A 70 5.10 10.89 4.68
N LYS A 71 5.39 10.09 3.65
CA LYS A 71 5.56 8.64 3.79
C LYS A 71 6.71 8.23 4.72
N LEU A 72 7.73 9.07 4.91
CA LEU A 72 8.91 8.74 5.73
C LEU A 72 8.84 9.29 7.16
N GLY A 73 7.95 10.25 7.42
CA GLY A 73 7.95 10.99 8.67
C GLY A 73 7.20 12.31 8.61
N VAL A 74 7.14 12.98 9.76
CA VAL A 74 6.79 14.40 9.87
C VAL A 74 8.08 15.20 9.96
N TYR A 75 8.14 16.27 9.18
CA TYR A 75 9.22 17.22 9.12
C TYR A 75 8.76 18.55 9.67
N LEU A 76 9.59 19.17 10.50
CA LEU A 76 9.43 20.52 11.01
C LEU A 76 10.31 21.46 10.18
N GLY A 77 9.70 22.50 9.63
CA GLY A 77 10.38 23.56 8.91
C GLY A 77 10.97 24.57 9.90
N GLY A 78 12.27 24.85 9.76
CA GLY A 78 12.99 25.89 10.47
C GLY A 78 13.79 26.79 9.51
N THR A 79 14.48 27.78 10.06
CA THR A 79 15.30 28.75 9.31
C THR A 79 16.43 28.10 8.51
N GLU A 80 17.01 27.02 9.03
CA GLU A 80 18.11 26.28 8.40
C GLU A 80 17.65 25.09 7.54
N GLY A 81 16.33 24.92 7.37
CA GLY A 81 15.73 23.86 6.56
C GLY A 81 14.77 22.95 7.32
N TRP A 82 14.52 21.76 6.76
CA TRP A 82 13.53 20.82 7.27
C TRP A 82 14.19 19.70 8.09
N ARG A 83 13.77 19.54 9.35
CA ARG A 83 14.22 18.46 10.24
C ARG A 83 13.11 17.43 10.44
N ARG A 84 13.40 16.14 10.26
CA ARG A 84 12.45 15.06 10.58
C ARG A 84 12.33 14.91 12.10
N THR A 85 11.14 15.10 12.66
CA THR A 85 10.87 15.01 14.11
C THR A 85 10.05 13.77 14.50
N LEU A 86 9.27 13.21 13.57
CA LEU A 86 8.58 11.93 13.76
C LEU A 86 8.98 10.95 12.65
N PRO A 87 9.58 9.79 12.96
CA PRO A 87 9.84 8.75 11.96
C PRO A 87 8.58 7.93 11.66
N GLY A 88 8.46 7.47 10.42
CA GLY A 88 7.35 6.62 9.97
C GLY A 88 6.22 7.42 9.31
N ALA A 89 5.47 6.74 8.46
CA ALA A 89 4.44 7.37 7.63
C ALA A 89 3.40 8.13 8.48
N ALA A 90 3.13 9.39 8.12
CA ALA A 90 2.11 10.21 8.78
C ALA A 90 1.18 10.82 7.72
N LYS A 91 -0.03 10.27 7.57
CA LYS A 91 -0.93 10.61 6.45
C LYS A 91 -1.52 12.01 6.55
N ARG A 92 -1.78 12.47 7.77
CA ARG A 92 -2.46 13.75 8.04
C ARG A 92 -1.93 14.38 9.31
N LEU A 93 -1.96 15.71 9.34
CA LEU A 93 -1.67 16.52 10.52
C LEU A 93 -2.92 17.30 10.89
N TYR A 94 -3.08 17.55 12.18
CA TYR A 94 -4.10 18.42 12.73
C TYR A 94 -3.46 19.29 13.81
N VAL A 95 -3.87 20.55 13.90
CA VAL A 95 -3.26 21.53 14.79
C VAL A 95 -4.34 22.11 15.70
N GLU A 96 -4.02 22.20 16.99
CA GLU A 96 -4.84 22.84 18.03
C GLU A 96 -3.91 23.72 18.87
N GLY A 97 -3.79 24.99 18.50
CA GLY A 97 -2.84 25.92 19.12
C GLY A 97 -1.38 25.50 18.88
N THR A 98 -0.70 25.09 19.95
CA THR A 98 0.67 24.54 19.92
C THR A 98 0.70 23.02 19.79
N ASN A 99 -0.43 22.35 20.03
CA ASN A 99 -0.54 20.90 19.92
C ASN A 99 -0.66 20.50 18.45
N VAL A 100 0.11 19.49 18.04
CA VAL A 100 0.04 18.90 16.71
C VAL A 100 -0.25 17.41 16.84
N TYR A 101 -1.24 16.94 16.10
CA TYR A 101 -1.60 15.53 16.03
C TYR A 101 -1.23 14.96 14.66
N ALA A 102 -0.56 13.81 14.64
CA ALA A 102 -0.20 13.10 13.43
C ALA A 102 -0.87 11.72 13.37
N CYS A 103 -1.56 11.45 12.26
CA CYS A 103 -2.20 10.17 12.01
C CYS A 103 -1.19 9.18 11.40
N THR A 104 -0.76 8.17 12.18
CA THR A 104 0.25 7.18 11.76
C THR A 104 -0.29 5.75 11.78
N PRO A 105 0.36 4.79 11.09
CA PRO A 105 0.04 3.36 11.19
C PRO A 105 0.13 2.77 12.60
N GLN A 106 0.91 3.39 13.49
CA GLN A 106 1.12 2.93 14.86
C GLN A 106 0.16 3.56 15.88
N GLY A 107 -0.60 4.58 15.49
CA GLY A 107 -1.48 5.31 16.40
C GLY A 107 -1.71 6.75 16.02
N LEU A 108 -2.43 7.45 16.89
CA LEU A 108 -2.47 8.90 16.89
C LEU A 108 -1.30 9.43 17.72
N GLN A 109 -0.39 10.18 17.09
CA GLN A 109 0.74 10.81 17.77
C GLN A 109 0.36 12.26 18.12
N LEU A 110 0.76 12.71 19.31
CA LEU A 110 0.60 14.08 19.79
C LEU A 110 1.97 14.70 20.07
N SER A 111 2.19 15.88 19.55
CA SER A 111 3.25 16.80 19.95
C SER A 111 2.65 17.98 20.69
N ALA A 112 3.16 18.29 21.88
CA ALA A 112 2.69 19.42 22.70
C ALA A 112 3.58 20.67 22.59
N ASP A 113 4.66 20.58 21.81
CA ASP A 113 5.74 21.57 21.68
C ASP A 113 5.88 22.10 20.24
N GLY A 114 4.79 22.02 19.46
CA GLY A 114 4.73 22.54 18.09
C GLY A 114 5.46 21.68 17.06
N GLY A 115 5.58 20.38 17.31
CA GLY A 115 6.16 19.40 16.38
C GLY A 115 7.57 18.91 16.73
N GLU A 116 8.12 19.26 17.89
CA GLU A 116 9.50 18.94 18.27
C GLU A 116 9.62 17.53 18.84
N SER A 117 8.74 17.17 19.77
CA SER A 117 8.67 15.83 20.37
C SER A 117 7.27 15.23 20.23
N TRP A 118 7.20 13.89 20.20
CA TRP A 118 5.97 13.17 19.92
C TRP A 118 5.75 12.04 20.92
N ARG A 119 4.50 11.87 21.35
CA ARG A 119 4.04 10.73 22.15
C ARG A 119 2.78 10.13 21.55
N ASN A 120 2.62 8.81 21.69
CA ASN A 120 1.44 8.12 21.21
C ASN A 120 0.29 8.30 22.21
N VAL A 121 -0.86 8.81 21.76
CA VAL A 121 -2.07 9.00 22.59
C VAL A 121 -3.17 7.99 22.29
N LEU A 122 -3.09 7.29 21.15
CA LEU A 122 -3.96 6.18 20.79
C LEU A 122 -3.13 5.07 20.13
N PRO A 123 -2.42 4.23 20.91
CA PRO A 123 -1.53 3.22 20.38
C PRO A 123 -2.26 2.01 19.81
N GLY A 124 -1.59 1.29 18.91
CA GLY A 124 -1.96 -0.06 18.50
C GLY A 124 -2.83 -0.15 17.24
N GLU A 125 -3.27 0.98 16.69
CA GLU A 125 -4.08 1.00 15.47
C GLU A 125 -3.76 2.21 14.59
N GLU A 126 -3.88 2.04 13.26
CA GLU A 126 -3.67 3.15 12.33
C GLU A 126 -4.71 4.24 12.59
N ALA A 127 -4.25 5.44 12.93
CA ALA A 127 -5.10 6.63 12.99
C ALA A 127 -5.42 7.09 11.57
N LYS A 128 -6.70 7.36 11.31
CA LYS A 128 -7.26 7.67 9.99
C LYS A 128 -7.62 9.13 9.87
N ALA A 129 -8.42 9.64 10.80
CA ALA A 129 -8.90 11.02 10.80
C ALA A 129 -9.05 11.53 12.22
N LEU A 130 -9.01 12.86 12.35
CA LEU A 130 -9.22 13.57 13.60
C LEU A 130 -10.10 14.78 13.32
N HIS A 131 -10.93 15.14 14.29
CA HIS A 131 -11.63 16.40 14.32
C HIS A 131 -11.34 17.08 15.64
N LEU A 132 -10.97 18.35 15.57
CA LEU A 132 -10.64 19.18 16.72
C LEU A 132 -11.59 20.38 16.69
N ALA A 133 -12.40 20.52 17.74
CA ALA A 133 -13.24 21.67 17.98
C ALA A 133 -13.25 22.00 19.48
N PRO A 134 -13.50 23.27 19.87
CA PRO A 134 -13.65 23.64 21.27
C PRO A 134 -14.68 22.75 21.97
N GLY A 135 -14.25 22.05 23.02
CA GLY A 135 -15.11 21.16 23.81
C GLY A 135 -15.40 19.79 23.18
N ARG A 136 -14.93 19.49 21.96
CA ARG A 136 -15.12 18.18 21.34
C ARG A 136 -13.99 17.81 20.38
N ALA A 137 -13.23 16.78 20.73
CA ALA A 137 -12.25 16.16 19.84
C ALA A 137 -12.63 14.71 19.57
N LEU A 138 -12.58 14.31 18.28
CA LEU A 138 -12.96 12.98 17.81
C LEU A 138 -11.82 12.40 16.98
N ALA A 139 -11.41 11.17 17.29
CA ALA A 139 -10.39 10.44 16.55
C ALA A 139 -10.97 9.17 15.95
N VAL A 140 -10.55 8.82 14.76
CA VAL A 140 -10.95 7.58 14.10
C VAL A 140 -9.72 6.77 13.78
N THR A 141 -9.70 5.53 14.23
CA THR A 141 -8.67 4.53 13.91
C THR A 141 -9.21 3.53 12.89
N ALA A 142 -8.38 2.54 12.53
CA ALA A 142 -8.79 1.43 11.69
C ALA A 142 -9.94 0.57 12.26
N LYS A 143 -10.17 0.58 13.59
CA LYS A 143 -11.25 -0.23 14.21
C LYS A 143 -12.29 0.58 14.98
N GLY A 144 -11.98 1.79 15.44
CA GLY A 144 -12.85 2.51 16.36
C GLY A 144 -12.94 4.01 16.11
N LEU A 145 -14.05 4.58 16.58
CA LEU A 145 -14.27 6.01 16.76
C LEU A 145 -14.11 6.32 18.25
N TYR A 146 -13.26 7.30 18.57
CA TYR A 146 -12.90 7.72 19.91
C TYR A 146 -13.25 9.18 20.12
N GLN A 147 -13.52 9.54 21.38
CA GLN A 147 -13.72 10.92 21.81
C GLN A 147 -12.75 11.24 22.93
N ARG A 148 -12.19 12.46 22.90
CA ARG A 148 -11.35 12.94 23.99
C ARG A 148 -12.22 13.35 25.19
N SER A 149 -11.92 12.80 26.35
CA SER A 149 -12.56 13.12 27.63
C SER A 149 -12.24 14.54 28.05
N ALA A 150 -13.25 15.34 28.36
CA ALA A 150 -13.08 16.73 28.78
C ALA A 150 -12.42 16.86 30.16
N ALA A 151 -12.56 15.86 31.03
CA ALA A 151 -12.07 15.90 32.41
C ALA A 151 -10.59 15.45 32.53
N GLN A 152 -10.15 14.49 31.72
CA GLN A 152 -8.83 13.86 31.85
C GLN A 152 -7.96 14.00 30.60
N GLY A 153 -8.52 14.44 29.47
CA GLY A 153 -7.80 14.56 28.20
C GLY A 153 -7.47 13.22 27.53
N GLU A 154 -7.89 12.11 28.13
CA GLU A 154 -7.74 10.74 27.61
C GLU A 154 -8.74 10.42 26.50
N TRP A 155 -8.44 9.42 25.67
CA TRP A 155 -9.30 9.00 24.57
C TRP A 155 -10.19 7.81 24.95
N GLU A 156 -11.50 8.01 24.87
CA GLU A 156 -12.52 7.00 25.19
C GLU A 156 -13.17 6.47 23.91
N LEU A 157 -13.38 5.16 23.84
CA LEU A 157 -14.02 4.52 22.69
C LEU A 157 -15.53 4.84 22.68
N LEU A 158 -16.01 5.48 21.62
CA LEU A 158 -17.44 5.73 21.40
C LEU A 158 -18.14 4.57 20.70
N ALA A 159 -17.51 4.04 19.63
CA ALA A 159 -18.09 2.98 18.82
C ALA A 159 -17.03 2.26 17.99
N LEU A 160 -17.27 0.98 17.70
CA LEU A 160 -16.50 0.21 16.73
C LEU A 160 -16.99 0.49 15.30
N LEU A 161 -16.07 0.47 14.34
CA LEU A 161 -16.38 0.60 12.93
C LEU A 161 -16.94 -0.70 12.35
N PRO A 162 -17.92 -0.64 11.42
CA PRO A 162 -18.58 -1.80 10.87
C PRO A 162 -17.70 -2.48 9.81
N GLY A 163 -16.83 -3.37 10.26
CA GLY A 163 -15.99 -4.20 9.39
C GLY A 163 -14.53 -3.79 9.33
N LYS A 164 -13.72 -4.61 8.65
CA LYS A 164 -12.28 -4.37 8.50
C LYS A 164 -12.00 -3.49 7.28
N GLY A 165 -11.16 -2.47 7.46
CA GLY A 165 -10.54 -1.75 6.34
C GLY A 165 -11.30 -0.53 5.83
N ILE A 166 -12.25 0.02 6.58
CA ILE A 166 -12.87 1.31 6.23
C ILE A 166 -11.80 2.41 6.24
N ASP A 167 -11.62 3.07 5.10
CA ASP A 167 -10.62 4.14 4.96
C ASP A 167 -11.27 5.50 5.20
N VAL A 168 -11.43 5.83 6.48
CA VAL A 168 -12.02 7.11 6.90
C VAL A 168 -11.08 8.27 6.53
N ARG A 169 -11.63 9.23 5.81
CA ARG A 169 -10.93 10.43 5.34
C ARG A 169 -11.14 11.61 6.26
N GLU A 170 -12.35 11.73 6.78
CA GLU A 170 -12.77 12.85 7.60
C GLU A 170 -13.86 12.40 8.58
N VAL A 171 -13.90 13.05 9.73
CA VAL A 171 -14.88 12.83 10.79
C VAL A 171 -15.40 14.19 11.23
N LEU A 172 -16.71 14.34 11.37
CA LEU A 172 -17.33 15.61 11.75
C LEU A 172 -18.55 15.37 12.64
N PRO A 173 -18.79 16.18 13.69
CA PRO A 173 -20.08 16.21 14.37
C PRO A 173 -21.14 16.88 13.48
N ASP A 174 -22.36 16.34 13.45
CA ASP A 174 -23.47 16.85 12.62
C ASP A 174 -24.67 17.34 13.45
N GLY A 175 -24.44 17.59 14.75
CA GLY A 175 -25.47 17.97 15.73
C GLY A 175 -26.41 16.83 16.15
N LYS A 176 -26.52 15.74 15.37
CA LYS A 176 -27.34 14.55 15.69
C LYS A 176 -26.51 13.35 16.14
N GLY A 177 -25.19 13.40 15.92
CA GLY A 177 -24.24 12.36 16.26
C GLY A 177 -22.86 12.70 15.72
N VAL A 178 -22.27 11.76 14.99
CA VAL A 178 -20.96 11.91 14.31
C VAL A 178 -21.08 11.32 12.91
N LEU A 179 -20.61 12.06 11.90
CA LEU A 179 -20.46 11.61 10.53
C LEU A 179 -19.02 11.23 10.23
N LEU A 180 -18.86 10.19 9.41
CA LEU A 180 -17.59 9.65 8.97
C LEU A 180 -17.64 9.57 7.44
N ALA A 181 -16.82 10.37 6.77
CA ALA A 181 -16.63 10.28 5.33
C ALA A 181 -15.50 9.28 5.06
N ALA A 182 -15.81 8.18 4.39
CA ALA A 182 -14.84 7.14 4.04
C ALA A 182 -14.83 6.88 2.53
N LYS A 183 -13.80 6.16 2.06
CA LYS A 183 -13.73 5.71 0.66
C LYS A 183 -14.94 4.83 0.28
N GLU A 184 -15.45 4.05 1.21
CA GLU A 184 -16.56 3.11 1.05
C GLU A 184 -17.94 3.80 1.10
N GLY A 185 -17.99 5.09 1.46
CA GLY A 185 -19.20 5.89 1.54
C GLY A 185 -19.30 6.70 2.83
N LEU A 186 -20.50 7.21 3.10
CA LEU A 186 -20.79 7.98 4.30
C LEU A 186 -21.32 7.07 5.42
N TYR A 187 -20.83 7.23 6.63
CA TYR A 187 -21.33 6.55 7.82
C TYR A 187 -21.75 7.56 8.89
N ARG A 188 -22.73 7.18 9.72
CA ARG A 188 -23.21 7.96 10.86
C ARG A 188 -23.18 7.11 12.11
N LEU A 189 -22.71 7.68 13.21
CA LEU A 189 -22.92 7.17 14.55
C LEU A 189 -24.34 7.51 15.01
N SER A 190 -25.14 6.48 15.27
CA SER A 190 -26.49 6.55 15.83
C SER A 190 -26.68 5.40 16.82
N ASP A 191 -27.21 5.66 18.00
CA ASP A 191 -27.48 4.63 19.04
C ASP A 191 -26.24 3.79 19.41
N GLY A 192 -25.06 4.42 19.52
CA GLY A 192 -23.80 3.76 19.85
C GLY A 192 -23.23 2.85 18.74
N LYS A 193 -23.85 2.83 17.55
CA LYS A 193 -23.38 2.05 16.40
C LYS A 193 -23.14 2.93 15.19
N VAL A 194 -22.06 2.65 14.47
CA VAL A 194 -21.76 3.30 13.20
C VAL A 194 -22.49 2.54 12.08
N LYS A 195 -23.42 3.21 11.41
CA LYS A 195 -24.21 2.67 10.30
C LYS A 195 -23.92 3.44 9.01
N GLN A 196 -23.89 2.74 7.88
CA GLN A 196 -23.72 3.39 6.59
C GLN A 196 -24.99 4.16 6.21
N VAL A 197 -24.80 5.41 5.78
CA VAL A 197 -25.88 6.27 5.30
C VAL A 197 -25.97 6.11 3.78
N LYS A 198 -27.19 5.83 3.29
CA LYS A 198 -27.44 5.80 1.85
C LYS A 198 -27.41 7.22 1.31
N LEU A 199 -26.46 7.50 0.42
CA LEU A 199 -26.40 8.75 -0.31
C LEU A 199 -27.36 8.69 -1.52
N PRO A 200 -28.16 9.74 -1.76
CA PRO A 200 -28.92 9.86 -3.01
C PRO A 200 -27.95 10.06 -4.17
N GLY A 201 -28.29 9.53 -5.35
CA GLY A 201 -27.45 9.72 -6.54
C GLY A 201 -26.25 8.78 -6.63
N GLY A 202 -26.38 7.54 -6.13
CA GLY A 202 -25.55 6.47 -6.67
C GLY A 202 -25.90 6.31 -8.15
N GLU A 203 -25.21 7.03 -9.04
CA GLU A 203 -25.15 6.64 -10.44
C GLU A 203 -24.84 5.15 -10.44
N LYS A 204 -25.66 4.33 -11.12
CA LYS A 204 -25.25 2.95 -11.41
C LYS A 204 -23.83 3.10 -11.96
N ALA A 205 -22.84 2.63 -11.19
CA ALA A 205 -21.43 2.76 -11.53
C ALA A 205 -21.35 2.48 -13.01
N ALA A 206 -20.91 3.47 -13.81
CA ALA A 206 -20.87 3.34 -15.25
C ALA A 206 -20.36 1.93 -15.53
N THR A 207 -21.18 1.11 -16.18
CA THR A 207 -20.93 -0.34 -16.29
C THR A 207 -19.63 -0.64 -17.05
N GLY A 208 -18.96 0.39 -17.56
CA GLY A 208 -17.58 0.36 -18.01
C GLY A 208 -16.61 0.12 -16.85
N VAL A 209 -16.16 -1.13 -16.75
CA VAL A 209 -14.92 -1.44 -16.05
C VAL A 209 -13.75 -0.93 -16.90
N GLU A 210 -12.77 -0.30 -16.28
CA GLU A 210 -11.55 0.14 -16.97
C GLU A 210 -10.88 -1.06 -17.68
N LEU A 211 -10.61 -0.94 -18.98
CA LEU A 211 -10.04 -2.03 -19.78
C LEU A 211 -8.72 -2.54 -19.20
N GLN A 212 -7.90 -1.64 -18.65
CA GLN A 212 -6.67 -2.00 -17.94
C GLN A 212 -6.95 -2.96 -16.78
N LYS A 213 -7.99 -2.71 -15.99
CA LYS A 213 -8.38 -3.59 -14.89
C LYS A 213 -8.84 -4.94 -15.42
N VAL A 214 -9.67 -4.98 -16.46
CA VAL A 214 -10.12 -6.24 -17.08
C VAL A 214 -8.94 -7.06 -17.58
N ILE A 215 -8.00 -6.43 -18.31
CA ILE A 215 -6.79 -7.08 -18.82
C ILE A 215 -5.91 -7.58 -17.66
N THR A 216 -5.76 -6.79 -16.59
CA THR A 216 -4.96 -7.17 -15.42
C THR A 216 -5.60 -8.33 -14.64
N ASP A 217 -6.91 -8.29 -14.45
CA ASP A 217 -7.67 -9.34 -13.77
C ASP A 217 -7.66 -10.63 -14.58
N LEU A 218 -7.68 -10.54 -15.92
CA LEU A 218 -7.52 -11.68 -16.82
C LEU A 218 -6.09 -12.26 -16.75
N HIS A 219 -5.07 -11.39 -16.73
CA HIS A 219 -3.66 -11.78 -16.67
C HIS A 219 -3.30 -12.45 -15.33
N THR A 220 -3.86 -11.95 -14.22
CA THR A 220 -3.64 -12.51 -12.88
C THR A 220 -4.58 -13.66 -12.53
N GLY A 221 -5.58 -13.94 -13.37
CA GLY A 221 -6.62 -14.93 -13.12
C GLY A 221 -7.68 -14.51 -12.11
N ALA A 222 -7.56 -13.30 -11.53
CA ALA A 222 -8.53 -12.75 -10.59
C ALA A 222 -9.95 -12.65 -11.20
N PHE A 223 -10.05 -12.52 -12.52
CA PHE A 223 -11.32 -12.48 -13.24
C PHE A 223 -12.18 -13.74 -13.03
N PHE A 224 -11.57 -14.92 -12.93
CA PHE A 224 -12.27 -16.20 -12.78
C PHE A 224 -12.34 -16.69 -11.32
N GLY A 225 -11.84 -15.88 -10.38
CA GLY A 225 -11.76 -16.21 -8.95
C GLY A 225 -10.47 -16.93 -8.56
N SER A 226 -10.29 -17.13 -7.25
CA SER A 226 -9.01 -17.56 -6.66
C SER A 226 -8.52 -18.94 -7.12
N TRP A 227 -9.42 -19.88 -7.45
CA TRP A 227 -9.00 -21.22 -7.91
C TRP A 227 -8.29 -21.19 -9.27
N PHE A 228 -8.63 -20.21 -10.12
CA PHE A 228 -8.04 -20.07 -11.45
C PHE A 228 -6.59 -19.57 -11.39
N MET A 229 -6.18 -18.95 -10.28
CA MET A 229 -4.77 -18.60 -10.04
C MET A 229 -3.88 -19.85 -10.04
N LEU A 230 -4.36 -20.96 -9.48
CA LEU A 230 -3.65 -22.25 -9.51
C LEU A 230 -3.47 -22.78 -10.93
N VAL A 231 -4.44 -22.53 -11.82
CA VAL A 231 -4.31 -22.91 -13.24
C VAL A 231 -3.20 -22.09 -13.90
N ILE A 232 -3.13 -20.79 -13.62
CA ILE A 232 -2.05 -19.93 -14.13
C ILE A 232 -0.69 -20.38 -13.59
N ASP A 233 -0.60 -20.78 -12.33
CA ASP A 233 0.64 -21.33 -11.75
C ASP A 233 1.07 -22.62 -12.44
N LEU A 234 0.12 -23.54 -12.71
CA LEU A 234 0.40 -24.76 -13.46
C LEU A 234 0.91 -24.47 -14.87
N VAL A 235 0.36 -23.46 -15.55
CA VAL A 235 0.84 -23.01 -16.87
C VAL A 235 2.26 -22.44 -16.75
N ALA A 236 2.53 -21.58 -15.78
CA ALA A 236 3.84 -21.00 -15.55
C ALA A 236 4.89 -22.08 -15.21
N LEU A 237 4.55 -23.05 -14.36
CA LEU A 237 5.41 -24.20 -14.04
C LEU A 237 5.65 -25.08 -15.27
N SER A 238 4.64 -25.27 -16.12
CA SER A 238 4.79 -26.01 -17.38
C SER A 238 5.74 -25.29 -18.34
N LEU A 239 5.66 -23.96 -18.44
CA LEU A 239 6.57 -23.15 -19.25
C LEU A 239 8.01 -23.23 -18.73
N VAL A 240 8.20 -23.20 -17.41
CA VAL A 240 9.52 -23.41 -16.79
C VAL A 240 10.06 -24.80 -17.13
N PHE A 241 9.23 -25.84 -16.95
CA PHE A 241 9.60 -27.21 -17.26
C PHE A 241 9.98 -27.39 -18.74
N PHE A 242 9.16 -26.89 -19.68
CA PHE A 242 9.45 -26.99 -21.10
C PHE A 242 10.68 -26.18 -21.52
N SER A 243 10.92 -25.02 -20.88
CA SER A 243 12.13 -24.22 -21.11
C SER A 243 13.39 -24.99 -20.70
N ILE A 244 13.39 -25.59 -19.51
CA ILE A 244 14.53 -26.40 -19.02
C ILE A 244 14.71 -27.64 -19.89
N SER A 245 13.62 -28.34 -20.21
CA SER A 245 13.63 -29.53 -21.07
C SER A 245 14.15 -29.22 -22.47
N GLY A 246 13.75 -28.09 -23.06
CA GLY A 246 14.22 -27.64 -24.37
C GLY A 246 15.73 -27.37 -24.39
N VAL A 247 16.26 -26.71 -23.35
CA VAL A 247 17.71 -26.49 -23.21
C VAL A 247 18.44 -27.82 -23.01
N TRP A 248 17.88 -28.74 -22.22
CA TRP A 248 18.46 -30.07 -22.00
C TRP A 248 18.57 -30.88 -23.29
N LEU A 249 17.46 -30.97 -24.05
CA LEU A 249 17.41 -31.64 -25.35
C LEU A 249 18.34 -31.01 -26.38
N TRP A 250 18.59 -29.71 -26.26
CA TRP A 250 19.55 -29.00 -27.10
C TRP A 250 21.02 -29.30 -26.70
N TYR A 251 21.32 -29.32 -25.40
CA TYR A 251 22.68 -29.48 -24.88
C TYR A 251 23.25 -30.89 -25.06
N VAL A 252 22.44 -31.94 -24.82
CA VAL A 252 22.90 -33.34 -24.85
C VAL A 252 23.45 -33.77 -26.22
N PRO A 253 22.76 -33.56 -27.36
CA PRO A 253 23.27 -33.91 -28.67
C PRO A 253 24.48 -33.06 -29.09
N TRP A 254 24.49 -31.78 -28.70
CA TRP A 254 25.61 -30.89 -28.97
C TRP A 254 26.90 -31.34 -28.27
N LYS A 255 26.81 -31.77 -27.00
CA LYS A 255 27.94 -32.34 -26.26
C LYS A 255 28.45 -33.64 -26.90
N LYS A 256 27.55 -34.55 -27.29
CA LYS A 256 27.91 -35.82 -27.95
C LYS A 256 28.63 -35.58 -29.29
N ARG A 257 28.16 -34.66 -30.12
CA ARG A 257 28.79 -34.33 -31.42
C ARG A 257 30.18 -33.70 -31.27
N ARG A 258 30.40 -32.89 -30.23
CA ARG A 258 31.72 -32.33 -29.92
C ARG A 258 32.69 -33.38 -29.40
N ALA A 259 32.23 -34.30 -28.54
CA ALA A 259 33.07 -35.40 -28.07
C ALA A 259 33.54 -36.30 -29.23
N SER A 260 32.65 -36.64 -30.17
CA SER A 260 33.01 -37.43 -31.35
C SER A 260 33.91 -36.71 -32.36
N ALA A 261 33.98 -35.38 -32.33
CA ALA A 261 34.85 -34.58 -33.20
C ALA A 261 36.27 -34.39 -32.65
N VAL A 262 36.52 -34.75 -31.38
CA VAL A 262 37.85 -34.72 -30.76
C VAL A 262 38.59 -36.06 -30.94
N PHE A 263 37.85 -37.14 -31.25
CA PHE A 263 38.39 -38.49 -31.49
C PHE A 263 38.46 -38.86 -32.99
N ARG A 264 38.39 -37.87 -33.89
CA ARG A 264 38.64 -37.98 -35.33
C ARG A 264 39.72 -36.99 -35.72
#